data_AF-X1IFM2-F1
#
_entry.id   AF-X1IFM2-F1
#
_cell.length_a   1.000
_cell.length_b   1.000
_cell.length_c   1.000
_cell.angle_alpha   90.00
_cell.angle_beta   90.00
_cell.angle_gamma   90.00
#
_symmetry.space_group_name_H-M   'P 1'
#
loop_
_entity.id
_entity.type
_entity.pdbx_description
1 polymer ?
#
loop_
_entity_poly.entity_id
_entity_poly.type
_entity_poly.pdbx_seq_one_letter_code
_entity_poly.pdbx_strand_id
1 'polypeptide(L)'
;MKKFLILLTLISILFVPTVVFAVDYQLPTLAVVSFENHSNVRCPDLENMGLQFLESALSKSGMFTLLDRLTVQKSLEEIGFSSASGLVDPSFAIQLGKMLGARYLATGNV
;
A
#
# COMPACT_ATOMS: atom_id res chain seq x y z
N MET A 1 19.82 44.10 38.17
CA MET A 1 19.78 42.63 38.07
C MET A 1 18.47 42.10 37.46
N LYS A 2 17.29 42.48 37.97
CA LYS A 2 15.98 42.03 37.42
C LYS A 2 15.77 42.27 35.92
N LYS A 3 16.22 43.43 35.39
CA LYS A 3 16.13 43.77 33.95
C LYS A 3 16.98 42.86 33.05
N PHE A 4 18.13 42.43 33.55
CA PHE A 4 19.03 41.51 32.83
C PHE A 4 18.46 40.09 32.80
N LEU A 5 17.79 39.69 33.90
CA LEU A 5 17.10 38.42 34.02
C LEU A 5 15.91 38.33 33.05
N ILE A 6 15.15 39.42 32.89
CA ILE A 6 14.05 39.52 31.91
C ILE A 6 14.58 39.40 30.47
N LEU A 7 15.71 40.04 30.16
CA LEU A 7 16.32 39.97 28.82
C LEU A 7 16.81 38.55 28.49
N LEU A 8 17.39 37.85 29.47
CA LEU A 8 17.86 36.48 29.31
C LEU A 8 16.70 35.51 29.04
N THR A 9 15.57 35.68 29.74
CA THR A 9 14.36 34.87 29.50
C THR A 9 13.74 35.14 28.13
N LEU A 10 13.78 36.38 27.64
CA LEU A 10 13.25 36.74 26.32
C LEU A 10 14.08 36.13 25.18
N ILE A 11 15.41 36.14 25.32
CA ILE A 11 16.34 35.51 24.38
C ILE A 11 16.19 33.98 24.37
N SER A 12 15.97 33.39 25.54
CA SER A 12 15.76 31.94 25.65
C SER A 12 14.49 31.50 24.92
N ILE A 13 13.41 32.28 24.99
CA ILE A 13 12.16 32.01 24.25
C ILE A 13 12.34 32.16 22.75
N LEU A 14 13.14 33.14 22.30
CA LEU A 14 13.39 33.37 20.87
C LEU A 14 14.27 32.28 20.23
N PHE A 15 15.10 31.61 21.04
CA PHE A 15 16.03 30.57 20.60
C PHE A 15 15.52 29.16 20.85
N VAL A 16 14.26 28.95 21.28
CA VAL A 16 13.65 27.62 21.25
C VAL A 16 13.38 27.28 19.79
N PRO A 17 14.12 26.36 19.16
CA PRO A 17 13.74 25.90 17.84
C PRO A 17 12.40 25.17 17.99
N THR A 18 11.36 25.71 17.37
CA THR A 18 10.12 24.97 17.14
C THR A 18 10.44 23.86 16.15
N VAL A 19 10.78 22.68 16.68
CA VAL A 19 10.99 21.48 15.87
C VAL A 19 9.63 21.05 15.33
N VAL A 20 9.21 21.63 14.21
CA VAL A 20 8.04 21.18 13.47
C VAL A 20 8.49 19.99 12.64
N PHE A 21 8.19 18.77 13.13
CA PHE A 21 8.35 17.58 12.32
C PHE A 21 7.26 17.57 11.25
N ALA A 22 7.63 17.83 9.99
CA ALA A 22 6.79 17.52 8.86
C ALA A 22 6.76 15.99 8.72
N VAL A 23 5.70 15.35 9.21
CA VAL A 23 5.44 13.95 8.92
C VAL A 23 4.85 13.89 7.51
N ASP A 24 5.66 13.45 6.55
CA ASP A 24 5.17 13.11 5.21
C ASP A 24 4.25 11.89 5.32
N TYR A 25 2.95 12.13 5.28
CA TYR A 25 1.94 11.08 5.33
C TYR A 25 1.81 10.46 3.94
N GLN A 26 2.63 9.46 3.68
CA GLN A 26 2.56 8.65 2.47
C GLN A 26 1.51 7.53 2.65
N LEU A 27 0.57 7.43 1.70
CA LEU A 27 -0.39 6.32 1.69
C LEU A 27 0.35 4.99 1.50
N PRO A 28 -0.03 3.93 2.24
CA PRO A 28 0.57 2.63 2.05
C PRO A 28 0.29 2.08 0.65
N THR A 29 1.30 1.47 0.03
CA THR A 29 1.17 0.79 -1.26
C THR A 29 0.45 -0.54 -1.11
N LEU A 30 -0.48 -0.81 -2.03
CA LEU A 30 -1.29 -2.03 -2.08
C LEU A 30 -1.25 -2.60 -3.50
N ALA A 31 -0.96 -3.90 -3.62
CA ALA A 31 -1.05 -4.63 -4.88
C ALA A 31 -2.22 -5.60 -4.85
N VAL A 32 -3.10 -5.54 -5.86
CA VAL A 32 -4.16 -6.53 -6.07
C VAL A 32 -3.59 -7.63 -6.95
N VAL A 33 -3.46 -8.83 -6.41
CA VAL A 33 -2.66 -9.92 -7.01
C VAL A 33 -3.53 -10.85 -7.84
N SER A 34 -4.64 -11.33 -7.28
CA SER A 34 -5.53 -12.27 -7.95
C SER A 34 -6.97 -12.12 -7.49
N PHE A 35 -7.89 -12.48 -8.39
CA PHE A 35 -9.30 -12.63 -8.10
C PHE A 35 -9.79 -13.93 -8.73
N GLU A 36 -10.27 -14.87 -7.93
CA GLU A 36 -10.64 -16.22 -8.39
C GLU A 36 -12.16 -16.42 -8.41
N ASN A 37 -12.67 -17.18 -9.37
CA ASN A 37 -14.07 -17.61 -9.37
C ASN A 37 -14.22 -18.96 -8.64
N HIS A 38 -14.72 -18.93 -7.42
CA HIS A 38 -15.06 -20.12 -6.62
C HIS A 38 -16.56 -20.43 -6.66
N SER A 39 -17.35 -19.60 -7.36
CA SER A 39 -18.75 -19.87 -7.61
C SER A 39 -18.94 -21.07 -8.55
N ASN A 40 -20.08 -21.74 -8.45
CA ASN A 40 -20.49 -22.79 -9.40
C ASN A 40 -20.98 -22.21 -10.74
N VAL A 41 -20.81 -20.91 -10.98
CA VAL A 41 -21.30 -20.21 -12.17
C VAL A 41 -20.15 -19.94 -13.12
N ARG A 42 -20.26 -20.46 -14.35
CA ARG A 42 -19.34 -20.12 -15.43
C ARG A 42 -19.76 -18.82 -16.10
N CYS A 43 -19.09 -17.74 -15.74
CA CYS A 43 -19.20 -16.45 -16.39
C CYS A 43 -17.83 -16.10 -17.00
N PRO A 44 -17.75 -15.84 -18.33
CA PRO A 44 -16.52 -15.35 -18.95
C PRO A 44 -16.03 -14.07 -18.27
N ASP A 45 -14.72 -13.95 -18.09
CA ASP A 45 -14.05 -12.76 -17.53
C ASP A 45 -14.47 -12.34 -16.11
N LEU A 46 -15.20 -13.18 -15.36
CA LEU A 46 -15.63 -12.85 -14.00
C LEU A 46 -14.46 -12.49 -13.07
N GLU A 47 -13.33 -13.17 -13.22
CA GLU A 47 -12.09 -12.89 -12.48
C GLU A 47 -11.56 -11.48 -12.78
N ASN A 48 -11.50 -11.11 -14.07
CA ASN A 48 -11.09 -9.78 -14.51
C ASN A 48 -12.07 -8.69 -14.06
N MET A 49 -13.37 -8.99 -14.03
CA MET A 49 -14.40 -8.06 -13.55
C MET A 49 -14.28 -7.84 -12.04
N GLY A 50 -14.12 -8.92 -11.26
CA GLY A 50 -13.95 -8.85 -9.81
C GLY A 50 -12.69 -8.09 -9.41
N LEU A 51 -11.58 -8.33 -10.12
CA LEU A 51 -10.32 -7.62 -9.92
C LEU A 51 -10.46 -6.12 -10.18
N GLN A 52 -11.05 -5.72 -11.31
CA GLN A 52 -11.29 -4.30 -11.64
C GLN A 52 -12.25 -3.63 -10.65
N PHE A 53 -13.28 -4.36 -10.20
CA PHE A 53 -14.20 -3.84 -9.20
C PHE A 53 -13.50 -3.58 -7.86
N LEU A 54 -12.67 -4.53 -7.41
CA LEU A 54 -11.88 -4.40 -6.19
C LEU A 54 -10.87 -3.24 -6.29
N GLU A 55 -10.13 -3.14 -7.40
CA GLU A 55 -9.22 -2.03 -7.67
C GLU A 55 -9.96 -0.68 -7.64
N SER A 56 -11.12 -0.60 -8.29
CA SER A 56 -11.92 0.63 -8.30
C SER A 56 -12.41 1.02 -6.89
N ALA A 57 -12.85 0.04 -6.10
CA ALA A 57 -13.30 0.29 -4.73
C ALA A 57 -12.15 0.76 -3.82
N LEU A 58 -10.98 0.11 -3.93
CA LEU A 58 -9.79 0.47 -3.16
C LEU A 58 -9.23 1.84 -3.57
N SER A 59 -9.22 2.14 -4.87
CA SER A 59 -8.82 3.46 -5.38
C SER A 59 -9.74 4.56 -4.84
N LYS A 60 -11.07 4.34 -4.88
CA LYS A 60 -12.06 5.28 -4.35
C LYS A 60 -11.96 5.47 -2.84
N SER A 61 -11.45 4.49 -2.10
CA SER A 61 -11.28 4.62 -0.65
C SER A 61 -10.27 5.70 -0.26
N GLY A 62 -9.32 6.03 -1.14
CA GLY A 62 -8.25 7.00 -0.86
C GLY A 62 -7.28 6.57 0.25
N MET A 63 -7.33 5.32 0.69
CA MET A 63 -6.51 4.80 1.79
C MET A 63 -5.18 4.16 1.32
N PHE A 64 -5.05 3.92 0.02
CA PHE A 64 -3.91 3.19 -0.55
C PHE A 64 -3.43 3.80 -1.85
N THR A 65 -2.13 3.66 -2.10
CA THR A 65 -1.55 3.84 -3.44
C THR A 65 -1.57 2.48 -4.13
N LEU A 66 -2.42 2.31 -5.13
CA LEU A 66 -2.48 1.06 -5.89
C LEU A 66 -1.29 0.93 -6.84
N LEU A 67 -0.73 -0.27 -6.94
CA LEU A 67 0.27 -0.59 -7.94
C LEU A 67 -0.36 -0.87 -9.30
N ASP A 68 0.36 -0.51 -10.36
CA ASP A 68 -0.04 -0.81 -11.72
C ASP A 68 -0.11 -2.32 -11.98
N ARG A 69 -1.20 -2.74 -12.62
CA ARG A 69 -1.48 -4.15 -12.93
C ARG A 69 -0.37 -4.81 -13.76
N LEU A 70 0.22 -4.07 -14.70
CA LEU A 70 1.33 -4.57 -15.53
C LEU A 70 2.58 -4.84 -14.70
N THR A 71 2.84 -4.04 -13.67
CA THR A 71 3.98 -4.24 -12.75
C THR A 71 3.75 -5.50 -11.92
N VAL A 72 2.54 -5.67 -11.39
CA VAL A 72 2.18 -6.89 -10.63
C VAL A 72 2.31 -8.13 -11.51
N GLN A 73 1.80 -8.11 -12.74
CA GLN A 73 1.90 -9.24 -13.66
C GLN A 73 3.35 -9.60 -14.02
N LYS A 74 4.19 -8.62 -14.33
CA LYS A 74 5.61 -8.87 -14.60
C LYS A 74 6.32 -9.50 -13.41
N SER A 75 6.08 -9.00 -12.20
CA SER A 75 6.69 -9.59 -11.00
C SER A 75 6.18 -11.01 -10.75
N LEU A 76 4.91 -11.32 -11.04
CA LEU A 76 4.40 -12.68 -10.96
C LEU A 76 5.08 -13.62 -11.96
N GLU A 77 5.29 -13.16 -13.20
CA GLU A 77 6.01 -13.90 -14.24
C GLU A 77 7.47 -14.15 -13.85
N GLU A 78 8.17 -13.15 -13.30
CA GLU A 78 9.57 -13.25 -12.86
C GLU A 78 9.77 -14.28 -11.76
N ILE A 79 8.79 -14.47 -10.88
CA ILE A 79 8.85 -15.46 -9.80
C ILE A 79 8.35 -16.84 -10.30
N GLY A 80 8.03 -16.97 -11.59
CA GLY A 80 7.57 -18.22 -12.20
C GLY A 80 6.14 -18.62 -11.83
N PHE A 81 5.33 -17.65 -11.39
CA PHE A 81 3.98 -17.89 -10.89
C PHE A 81 2.97 -17.86 -12.04
N SER A 82 3.01 -18.86 -12.93
CA SER A 82 2.18 -18.84 -14.14
C SER A 82 0.72 -19.29 -13.92
N SER A 83 0.39 -19.97 -12.80
CA SER A 83 -0.97 -20.52 -12.60
C SER A 83 -1.25 -20.97 -11.15
N ALA A 84 -0.82 -20.24 -10.12
CA ALA A 84 -1.14 -20.69 -8.75
C ALA A 84 -2.48 -20.10 -8.28
N SER A 85 -3.52 -20.90 -8.56
CA SER A 85 -4.90 -20.82 -8.08
C SER A 85 -5.03 -21.04 -6.57
N GLY A 86 -4.19 -20.40 -5.78
CA GLY A 86 -4.05 -20.77 -4.38
C GLY A 86 -3.45 -19.62 -3.61
N LEU A 87 -4.33 -18.73 -3.15
CA LEU A 87 -4.23 -18.03 -1.87
C LEU A 87 -2.83 -18.08 -1.25
N VAL A 88 -1.97 -17.27 -1.85
CA VAL A 88 -0.65 -16.82 -1.41
C VAL A 88 -0.10 -17.61 -0.22
N ASP A 89 0.73 -18.62 -0.48
CA ASP A 89 1.62 -19.15 0.55
C ASP A 89 2.31 -17.95 1.24
N PRO A 90 2.27 -17.83 2.58
CA PRO A 90 2.77 -16.65 3.27
C PRO A 90 4.22 -16.30 2.91
N SER A 91 5.05 -17.30 2.61
CA SER A 91 6.44 -17.09 2.19
C SER A 91 6.55 -16.40 0.84
N PHE A 92 5.69 -16.77 -0.11
CA PHE A 92 5.58 -16.13 -1.42
C PHE A 92 5.01 -14.72 -1.32
N ALA A 93 3.98 -14.51 -0.48
CA ALA A 93 3.38 -13.20 -0.22
C ALA A 93 4.45 -12.18 0.18
N ILE A 94 5.34 -12.60 1.09
CA ILE A 94 6.41 -11.76 1.61
C ILE A 94 7.42 -11.44 0.52
N GLN A 95 7.80 -12.41 -0.31
CA GLN A 95 8.75 -12.19 -1.40
C GLN A 95 8.18 -11.26 -2.48
N LEU A 96 6.94 -11.53 -2.92
CA LEU A 96 6.25 -10.71 -3.91
C LEU A 96 6.05 -9.28 -3.42
N GLY A 97 5.59 -9.10 -2.17
CA GLY A 97 5.44 -7.77 -1.56
C GLY A 97 6.76 -6.99 -1.50
N LYS A 98 7.87 -7.66 -1.19
CA LYS A 98 9.21 -7.05 -1.21
C LYS A 98 9.66 -6.66 -2.61
N MET A 99 9.44 -7.50 -3.62
CA MET A 99 9.79 -7.19 -5.01
C MET A 99 8.97 -6.02 -5.56
N LEU A 100 7.69 -5.98 -5.22
CA LEU A 100 6.78 -4.91 -5.64
C LEU A 100 6.93 -3.62 -4.83
N GLY A 101 7.59 -3.65 -3.66
CA GLY A 101 7.54 -2.54 -2.71
C GLY A 101 6.13 -2.28 -2.19
N ALA A 102 5.26 -3.30 -2.22
CA ALA A 102 3.90 -3.22 -1.73
C ALA A 102 3.87 -3.55 -0.24
N ARG A 103 3.26 -2.66 0.56
CA ARG A 103 3.07 -2.91 2.01
C ARG A 103 1.99 -3.94 2.27
N TYR A 104 1.00 -4.01 1.38
CA TYR A 104 -0.11 -4.93 1.46
C TYR A 104 -0.31 -5.63 0.13
N LEU A 105 -0.77 -6.87 0.20
CA LEU A 105 -1.25 -7.64 -0.94
C LEU A 105 -2.72 -7.94 -0.72
N ALA A 106 -3.54 -7.74 -1.74
CA ALA A 106 -4.94 -8.09 -1.75
C ALA A 106 -5.19 -9.23 -2.73
N THR A 107 -5.95 -10.22 -2.28
CA THR A 107 -6.54 -11.26 -3.12
C THR A 107 -8.03 -11.32 -2.83
N GLY A 108 -8.80 -11.85 -3.77
CA GLY A 108 -10.24 -12.01 -3.60
C GLY A 108 -10.76 -13.23 -4.34
N ASN A 109 -11.99 -13.59 -4.03
CA ASN A 109 -12.75 -14.58 -4.77
C ASN A 109 -14.24 -14.22 -4.77
N VAL A 110 -14.98 -14.84 -5.68
CA VAL A 110 -16.45 -14.78 -5.78
C VAL A 110 -17.06 -16.18 -5.78
#